data_AF-A0A851GSW2-F1
#
_entry.id   AF-A0A851GSW2-F1
#
_cell.length_a   1.000
_cell.length_b   1.000
_cell.length_c   1.000
_cell.angle_alpha   90.00
_cell.angle_beta   90.00
_cell.angle_gamma   90.00
#
_symmetry.space_group_name_H-M   'P 1'
#
loop_
_entity.id
_entity.type
_entity.pdbx_description
1 polymer ?
#
loop_
_entity_poly.entity_id
_entity_poly.type
_entity_poly.pdbx_seq_one_letter_code
_entity_poly.pdbx_strand_id
1 'polypeptide(L)'
;MVKLPSVFRHYDKELHSLFYFLAAAFLNVLFAKKRFTKHILIFAFLYLLGMSIEYAQEYSNQFFRKRIHGRYDKEDVLSNLKGLIAFSVVWVIYVGVVFFIKKSGMQQETDKK
;
A
#
# COMPACT_ATOMS: atom_id res chain seq x y z
N MET A 1 4.63 -2.17 25.78
CA MET A 1 4.59 -1.36 24.54
C MET A 1 5.90 -0.61 24.44
N VAL A 2 6.80 -1.03 23.55
CA VAL A 2 7.91 -0.18 23.14
C VAL A 2 7.27 0.96 22.36
N LYS A 3 7.06 2.09 23.03
CA LYS A 3 6.52 3.28 22.36
C LYS A 3 7.63 3.83 21.49
N LEU A 4 7.28 4.32 20.31
CA LEU A 4 8.19 5.15 19.53
C LEU A 4 8.73 6.29 20.43
N PRO A 5 10.03 6.62 20.33
CA PRO A 5 10.61 7.78 21.01
C PRO A 5 9.71 9.00 20.78
N SER A 6 9.58 9.87 21.79
CA SER A 6 8.58 10.97 21.76
C SER A 6 8.61 11.80 20.47
N VAL A 7 9.79 11.98 19.89
CA VAL A 7 10.03 12.70 18.64
C VAL A 7 9.29 12.06 17.44
N PHE A 8 9.20 10.73 17.40
CA PHE A 8 8.59 10.00 16.29
C PHE A 8 7.09 9.78 16.44
N ARG A 9 6.51 10.08 17.60
CA ARG A 9 5.08 9.88 17.85
C ARG A 9 4.18 10.74 16.96
N HIS A 10 4.68 11.87 16.45
CA HIS A 10 3.94 12.70 15.51
C HIS A 10 3.91 12.10 14.09
N TYR A 11 4.91 11.29 13.75
CA TYR A 11 5.10 10.70 12.42
C TYR A 11 4.50 9.30 12.28
N ASP A 12 3.86 8.78 13.31
CA ASP A 12 3.35 7.39 13.35
C ASP A 12 2.44 7.10 12.15
N LYS A 13 1.47 7.98 11.90
CA LYS A 13 0.55 7.88 10.75
C LYS A 13 1.25 7.99 9.40
N GLU A 14 2.24 8.86 9.31
CA GLU A 14 3.03 9.02 8.08
C GLU A 14 3.87 7.77 7.81
N LEU A 15 4.42 7.16 8.86
CA LEU A 15 5.18 5.93 8.78
C LEU A 15 4.30 4.75 8.34
N HIS A 16 3.09 4.64 8.87
CA HIS A 16 2.08 3.68 8.42
C HIS A 16 1.77 3.85 6.93
N SER A 17 1.52 5.09 6.50
CA SER A 17 1.27 5.40 5.09
C SER A 17 2.46 5.07 4.19
N LEU A 18 3.67 5.47 4.60
CA LEU A 18 4.91 5.21 3.87
C LEU A 18 5.20 3.71 3.76
N PHE A 19 5.01 2.97 4.85
CA PHE A 19 5.21 1.52 4.88
C PHE A 19 4.30 0.82 3.85
N TYR A 20 3.00 1.13 3.86
CA TYR A 20 2.06 0.54 2.91
C TYR A 20 2.27 1.00 1.47
N PHE A 21 2.70 2.25 1.25
CA PHE A 21 3.13 2.74 -0.05
C PHE A 21 4.29 1.90 -0.60
N LEU A 22 5.35 1.73 0.19
CA LEU A 22 6.56 0.99 -0.20
C LEU A 22 6.27 -0.51 -0.38
N ALA A 23 5.45 -1.10 0.50
CA ALA A 23 5.01 -2.48 0.37
C ALA A 23 4.22 -2.71 -0.93
N ALA A 24 3.29 -1.80 -1.26
CA ALA A 24 2.55 -1.85 -2.51
C ALA A 24 3.49 -1.69 -3.72
N ALA A 25 4.44 -0.78 -3.66
CA ALA A 25 5.44 -0.58 -4.70
C ALA A 25 6.28 -1.84 -4.94
N PHE A 26 6.84 -2.38 -3.88
CA PHE A 26 7.68 -3.58 -3.92
C PHE A 26 6.93 -4.77 -4.53
N LEU A 27 5.72 -5.07 -4.02
CA LEU A 27 4.92 -6.19 -4.54
C LEU A 27 4.46 -5.97 -5.98
N ASN A 28 4.14 -4.73 -6.38
CA ASN A 28 3.74 -4.45 -7.76
C ASN A 28 4.91 -4.60 -8.74
N VAL A 29 6.11 -4.18 -8.36
CA VAL A 29 7.33 -4.37 -9.16
C VAL A 29 7.62 -5.87 -9.35
N LEU A 30 7.52 -6.66 -8.27
CA LEU A 30 7.77 -8.11 -8.35
C LEU A 30 6.71 -8.87 -9.13
N PHE A 31 5.42 -8.60 -8.87
CA PHE A 31 4.35 -9.50 -9.30
C PHE A 31 3.41 -8.89 -10.35
N ALA A 32 3.08 -7.61 -10.24
CA ALA A 32 2.05 -6.99 -11.09
C ALA A 32 2.56 -6.60 -12.48
N LYS A 33 3.83 -6.18 -12.61
CA LYS A 33 4.37 -5.58 -13.84
C LYS A 33 3.46 -4.42 -14.29
N LYS A 34 2.73 -4.59 -15.41
CA LYS A 34 1.76 -3.62 -15.96
C LYS A 34 0.32 -4.15 -15.97
N ARG A 35 0.03 -5.25 -15.24
CA ARG A 35 -1.29 -5.91 -15.24
C ARG A 35 -2.17 -5.37 -14.11
N PHE A 36 -3.27 -4.71 -14.48
CA PHE A 36 -4.25 -4.12 -13.55
C PHE A 36 -4.85 -5.14 -12.58
N THR A 37 -5.21 -6.34 -13.03
CA THR A 37 -5.80 -7.37 -12.15
C THR A 37 -4.88 -7.71 -10.98
N LYS A 38 -3.57 -7.82 -11.23
CA LYS A 38 -2.59 -8.12 -10.18
C LYS A 38 -2.40 -6.94 -9.22
N HIS A 39 -2.44 -5.71 -9.73
CA HIS A 39 -2.41 -4.51 -8.89
C HIS A 39 -3.60 -4.50 -7.91
N ILE A 40 -4.82 -4.77 -8.40
CA ILE A 40 -6.03 -4.83 -7.57
C ILE A 40 -5.92 -5.94 -6.52
N LEU A 41 -5.43 -7.13 -6.89
CA LEU A 41 -5.23 -8.23 -5.93
C LEU A 41 -4.22 -7.88 -4.84
N ILE A 42 -3.08 -7.26 -5.19
CA ILE A 42 -2.08 -6.82 -4.22
C ILE A 42 -2.66 -5.75 -3.29
N PHE A 43 -3.40 -4.78 -3.85
CA PHE A 43 -4.07 -3.74 -3.07
C PHE A 43 -5.04 -4.34 -2.06
N ALA A 44 -5.93 -5.22 -2.51
CA ALA A 44 -6.91 -5.87 -1.65
C ALA A 44 -6.25 -6.72 -0.56
N PHE A 45 -5.21 -7.48 -0.92
CA PHE A 45 -4.44 -8.28 0.02
C PHE A 45 -3.78 -7.42 1.10
N LEU A 46 -3.08 -6.36 0.73
CA LEU A 46 -2.44 -5.46 1.69
C LEU A 46 -3.47 -4.75 2.58
N TYR A 47 -4.58 -4.28 2.01
CA TYR A 47 -5.65 -3.66 2.80
C TYR A 47 -6.22 -4.62 3.86
N LEU A 48 -6.53 -5.85 3.47
CA LEU A 48 -7.02 -6.88 4.39
C LEU A 48 -5.95 -7.27 5.42
N LEU A 49 -4.68 -7.31 5.04
CA LEU A 49 -3.58 -7.57 5.97
C LEU A 49 -3.49 -6.48 7.04
N GLY A 50 -3.59 -5.20 6.66
CA GLY A 50 -3.59 -4.09 7.62
C GLY A 50 -4.75 -4.15 8.60
N MET A 51 -5.96 -4.41 8.11
CA MET A 51 -7.14 -4.65 8.95
C MET A 51 -6.92 -5.84 9.90
N SER A 52 -6.36 -6.93 9.39
CA SER A 52 -6.15 -8.16 10.16
C SER A 52 -5.12 -7.98 11.28
N ILE A 53 -4.09 -7.14 11.07
CA ILE A 53 -3.11 -6.82 12.11
C ILE A 53 -3.79 -6.11 13.28
N GLU A 54 -4.62 -5.10 13.02
CA GLU A 54 -5.37 -4.38 14.07
C GLU A 54 -6.33 -5.31 14.83
N TYR A 55 -7.04 -6.17 14.10
CA TYR A 55 -7.89 -7.19 14.74
C TYR A 55 -7.09 -8.19 15.56
N ALA A 56 -5.93 -8.64 15.08
CA ALA A 56 -5.07 -9.55 15.80
C ALA A 56 -4.49 -8.90 17.07
N GLN A 57 -4.18 -7.60 17.03
CA GLN A 57 -3.76 -6.85 18.21
C GLN A 57 -4.86 -6.78 19.27
N GLU A 58 -6.09 -6.44 18.87
CA GLU A 58 -7.23 -6.41 19.79
C GLU A 58 -7.55 -7.80 20.35
N TYR A 59 -7.58 -8.82 19.49
CA TYR A 59 -7.80 -10.20 19.90
C TYR A 59 -6.72 -10.70 20.85
N SER A 60 -5.45 -10.37 20.59
CA SER A 60 -4.32 -10.70 21.47
C SER A 60 -4.53 -10.14 22.88
N ASN A 61 -5.00 -8.89 23.00
CA ASN A 61 -5.30 -8.30 24.30
C ASN A 61 -6.40 -9.06 25.07
N GLN A 62 -7.43 -9.55 24.37
CA GLN A 62 -8.48 -10.37 24.96
C GLN A 62 -7.95 -11.75 25.37
N PHE A 63 -7.19 -12.40 24.49
CA PHE A 63 -6.64 -13.74 24.70
C PHE A 63 -5.70 -13.80 25.91
N PHE A 64 -4.76 -12.87 26.02
CA PHE A 64 -3.80 -12.82 27.13
C PHE A 64 -4.36 -12.16 28.40
N ARG A 65 -5.61 -11.65 28.37
CA ARG A 65 -6.26 -10.90 29.45
C ARG A 65 -5.39 -9.76 30.01
N LYS A 66 -4.44 -9.29 29.22
CA LYS A 66 -3.44 -8.26 29.53
C LYS A 66 -3.25 -7.42 28.28
N ARG A 67 -3.20 -6.11 28.46
CA ARG A 67 -2.94 -5.18 27.35
C ARG A 67 -1.47 -5.27 26.94
N ILE A 68 -1.20 -6.08 25.93
CA ILE A 68 0.14 -6.25 25.33
C ILE A 68 0.28 -5.33 24.11
N HIS A 69 -0.81 -5.16 23.35
CA HIS A 69 -0.92 -4.31 22.16
C HIS A 69 -1.86 -3.11 22.37
N GLY A 70 -1.90 -2.20 21.39
CA GLY A 70 -2.88 -1.11 21.31
C GLY A 70 -4.32 -1.63 21.22
N ARG A 71 -5.29 -0.73 21.34
CA ARG A 71 -6.66 -1.04 20.91
C ARG A 71 -6.69 -0.96 19.39
N TYR A 72 -7.70 -1.57 18.78
CA TYR A 72 -7.98 -1.37 17.36
C TYR A 72 -8.03 0.13 17.04
N ASP A 73 -7.13 0.59 16.17
CA ASP A 73 -7.10 1.98 15.72
C ASP A 73 -7.56 2.12 14.27
N LYS A 74 -8.69 2.80 14.09
CA LYS A 74 -9.23 3.10 12.75
C LYS A 74 -8.31 4.06 12.00
N GLU A 75 -7.59 4.92 12.70
CA GLU A 75 -6.68 5.89 12.09
C GLU A 75 -5.47 5.21 11.46
N ASP A 76 -4.99 4.11 12.02
CA ASP A 76 -3.88 3.32 11.48
C ASP A 76 -4.30 2.61 10.18
N VAL A 77 -5.51 2.04 10.16
CA VAL A 77 -6.11 1.50 8.94
C VAL A 77 -6.25 2.57 7.86
N LEU A 78 -6.76 3.75 8.21
CA LEU A 78 -6.91 4.86 7.27
C LEU A 78 -5.55 5.35 6.75
N SER A 79 -4.53 5.37 7.60
CA SER A 79 -3.17 5.78 7.22
C SER A 79 -2.53 4.76 6.28
N ASN A 80 -2.70 3.47 6.55
CA ASN A 80 -2.31 2.39 5.64
C ASN A 80 -3.00 2.54 4.28
N LEU A 81 -4.33 2.78 4.28
CA LEU A 81 -5.12 2.98 3.07
C LEU A 81 -4.65 4.19 2.25
N LYS A 82 -4.32 5.31 2.90
CA LYS A 82 -3.73 6.48 2.22
C LYS A 82 -2.44 6.10 1.49
N GLY A 83 -1.58 5.30 2.11
CA GLY A 83 -0.34 4.80 1.50
C GLY A 83 -0.61 3.97 0.25
N LEU A 84 -1.57 3.04 0.34
CA LEU A 84 -2.01 2.21 -0.79
C LEU A 84 -2.57 3.06 -1.94
N ILE A 85 -3.47 4.00 -1.64
CA ILE A 85 -4.08 4.89 -2.65
C ILE A 85 -3.01 5.76 -3.32
N ALA A 86 -2.11 6.36 -2.53
CA ALA A 86 -1.03 7.19 -3.06
C ALA A 86 -0.15 6.40 -4.04
N PHE A 87 0.21 5.16 -3.71
CA PHE A 87 0.95 4.31 -4.63
C PHE A 87 0.14 3.96 -5.88
N SER A 88 -1.15 3.61 -5.73
CA SER A 88 -2.03 3.30 -6.87
C SER A 88 -2.13 4.46 -7.87
N VAL A 89 -2.22 5.71 -7.38
CA VAL A 89 -2.21 6.91 -8.25
C VAL A 89 -0.92 6.98 -9.06
N VAL A 90 0.24 6.87 -8.39
CA VAL A 90 1.55 6.90 -9.05
C VAL A 90 1.68 5.77 -10.08
N TRP A 91 1.25 4.55 -9.73
CA TRP A 91 1.33 3.38 -10.60
C TRP A 91 0.44 3.52 -11.85
N VAL A 92 -0.78 4.03 -11.70
CA VAL A 92 -1.70 4.27 -12.83
C VAL A 92 -1.11 5.29 -13.80
N ILE A 93 -0.54 6.40 -13.28
CA ILE A 93 0.14 7.40 -14.12
C ILE A 93 1.30 6.75 -14.89
N TYR A 94 2.15 5.98 -14.21
CA TYR A 94 3.26 5.28 -14.84
C TYR A 94 2.82 4.33 -15.96
N VAL A 95 1.82 3.46 -15.69
CA VAL A 95 1.31 2.52 -16.70
C VAL A 95 0.68 3.27 -17.88
N GLY A 96 -0.05 4.36 -17.61
CA GLY A 96 -0.63 5.22 -18.62
C GLY A 96 0.43 5.82 -19.54
N VAL A 97 1.45 6.48 -18.97
CA VAL A 97 2.57 7.08 -19.73
C VAL A 97 3.25 6.05 -20.62
N VAL A 98 3.56 4.88 -20.07
CA VAL A 98 4.23 3.79 -20.82
C VAL A 98 3.35 3.26 -21.95
N PHE A 99 2.03 3.20 -21.76
CA PHE A 99 1.09 2.82 -22.81
C PHE A 99 1.05 3.86 -23.95
N PHE A 100 1.00 5.15 -23.62
CA PHE A 100 1.01 6.23 -24.61
C PHE A 100 2.30 6.24 -25.44
N ILE A 101 3.47 6.14 -24.81
CA ILE A 101 4.76 6.10 -25.52
C ILE A 101 4.83 4.92 -26.49
N LYS A 102 4.39 3.72 -26.05
CA LYS A 102 4.38 2.53 -26.92
C LYS A 102 3.43 2.70 -28.12
N LYS A 103 2.27 3.32 -27.91
CA LYS A 103 1.30 3.59 -28.99
C LYS A 103 1.88 4.54 -30.04
N SER A 104 2.53 5.62 -29.62
CA SER A 104 3.15 6.60 -30.54
C SER A 104 4.27 5.99 -31.38
N GLY A 105 5.08 5.08 -30.80
CA GLY A 105 6.13 4.38 -31.55
C GLY A 105 5.60 3.46 -32.66
N MET A 106 4.52 2.72 -32.39
CA MET A 106 3.90 1.85 -33.41
C MET A 106 3.28 2.65 -34.57
N GLN A 107 2.73 3.82 -34.29
CA GLN A 107 2.13 4.67 -35.32
C GLN A 107 3.19 5.24 -36.28
N GLN A 108 4.34 5.68 -35.77
CA GLN A 108 5.47 6.14 -36.60
C GLN A 108 6.09 5.04 -37.47
N GLU A 109 6.08 3.79 -37.01
CA GLU A 109 6.61 2.65 -37.78
C GLU A 109 5.63 2.19 -38.88
N THR A 110 4.33 2.39 -38.67
CA THR A 110 3.29 2.13 -39.67
C THR A 110 3.29 3.21 -40.76
N ASP A 111 3.47 4.48 -40.39
CA ASP A 111 3.52 5.61 -41.34
C ASP A 111 4.79 5.65 -42.20
N LYS A 112 5.83 4.86 -41.86
CA LYS A 112 7.10 4.75 -42.61
C LYS A 112 7.15 3.58 -43.61
N LYS A 113 6.15 2.70 -43.63
CA LYS A 113 6.05 1.58 -44.58
C LYS A 113 5.09 1.92 -45.71
#